data_AF-A0A3P6CVC8-F1
#
_entry.id   AF-A0A3P6CVC8-F1
#
_cell.length_a   1.000
_cell.length_b   1.000
_cell.length_c   1.000
_cell.angle_alpha   90.00
_cell.angle_beta   90.00
_cell.angle_gamma   90.00
#
_symmetry.space_group_name_H-M   'P 1'
#
loop_
_entity.id
_entity.type
_entity.pdbx_description
1 polymer ?
#
loop_
_entity_poly.entity_id
_entity_poly.type
_entity_poly.pdbx_seq_one_letter_code
_entity_poly.pdbx_strand_id
1 'polypeptide(L)'
;FISLNIPETLPRLWQQQGYTHLHFGVVRIGLTLHARKSLPVIARIALIDFRLKFYQQACIGTVQTTLNAGTIFITLFPNFNVSLQDPNLLKTLKVQLQLVGASMQEKSVAATLHHQIVYRIQDHALDLVLPSSDEALYFEVTSASQAPNSIQIPRQISREELLCRLPESWVTSYEKLHQATQSPIQSSEVSFHSRND
;
A
#
# COMPACT_ATOMS: atom_id res chain seq x y z
N PHE A 1 1.80 1.01 -10.61
CA PHE A 1 1.78 1.47 -9.20
C PHE A 1 1.79 2.98 -9.17
N ILE A 2 1.04 3.58 -8.23
CA ILE A 2 1.00 5.03 -7.98
C ILE A 2 1.72 5.27 -6.66
N SER A 3 2.78 6.08 -6.62
CA SER A 3 3.52 6.37 -5.39
C SER A 3 2.77 7.37 -4.51
N LEU A 4 2.71 7.09 -3.20
CA LEU A 4 2.18 8.01 -2.21
C LEU A 4 3.36 8.75 -1.56
N ASN A 5 3.62 9.97 -2.03
CA ASN A 5 4.87 10.66 -1.73
C ASN A 5 4.78 11.50 -0.45
N ILE A 6 5.83 11.42 0.37
CA ILE A 6 6.17 12.44 1.37
C ILE A 6 7.16 13.40 0.72
N PRO A 7 7.08 14.73 0.96
CA PRO A 7 8.07 15.67 0.44
C PRO A 7 9.50 15.26 0.80
N GLU A 8 10.38 15.19 -0.20
CA GLU A 8 11.72 14.58 -0.08
C GLU A 8 12.64 15.32 0.92
N THR A 9 12.33 16.58 1.22
CA THR A 9 13.09 17.43 2.14
C THR A 9 12.83 17.10 3.60
N LEU A 10 11.66 16.56 3.93
CA LEU A 10 11.22 16.38 5.31
C LEU A 10 12.01 15.31 6.09
N PRO A 11 12.32 14.12 5.54
CA PRO A 11 13.07 13.10 6.29
C PRO A 11 14.41 13.62 6.81
N ARG A 12 15.16 14.37 6.00
CA ARG A 12 16.43 14.96 6.40
C ARG A 12 16.27 15.99 7.52
N LEU A 13 15.23 16.83 7.43
CA LEU A 13 14.93 17.81 8.47
C LEU A 13 14.61 17.13 9.80
N TRP A 14 13.79 16.08 9.79
CA TRP A 14 13.42 15.33 10.99
C TRP A 14 14.63 14.62 11.62
N GLN A 15 15.53 14.07 10.80
CA GLN A 15 16.79 13.49 11.29
C GLN A 15 17.66 14.54 11.99
N GLN A 16 17.77 15.75 11.43
CA GLN A 16 18.52 16.86 12.06
C GLN A 16 17.90 17.31 13.39
N GLN A 17 16.58 17.10 13.56
CA GLN A 17 15.85 17.38 14.80
C GLN A 17 15.93 16.23 15.83
N GLY A 18 16.65 15.14 15.53
CA GLY A 18 16.84 14.01 16.44
C GLY A 18 15.79 12.91 16.34
N TYR A 19 14.83 13.01 15.41
CA TYR A 19 13.89 11.93 15.16
C TYR A 19 14.56 10.76 14.43
N THR A 20 14.10 9.55 14.69
CA THR A 20 14.69 8.31 14.17
C THR A 20 13.72 7.52 13.30
N HIS A 21 12.41 7.62 13.56
CA HIS A 21 11.39 6.82 12.90
C HIS A 21 10.21 7.67 12.40
N LEU A 22 9.55 7.14 11.37
CA LEU A 22 8.29 7.61 10.84
C LEU A 22 7.24 6.49 10.99
N HIS A 23 6.17 6.78 11.70
CA HIS A 23 5.01 5.90 11.81
C HIS A 23 3.97 6.25 10.76
N PHE A 24 3.64 5.31 9.86
CA PHE A 24 2.52 5.46 8.93
C PHE A 24 1.21 5.05 9.62
N GLY A 25 0.40 6.04 10.01
CA GLY A 25 -0.83 5.78 10.75
C GLY A 25 -2.06 5.57 9.87
N VAL A 26 -2.27 6.44 8.89
CA VAL A 26 -3.47 6.40 8.05
C VAL A 26 -3.12 6.71 6.61
N VAL A 27 -3.75 5.99 5.69
CA VAL A 27 -3.80 6.32 4.28
C VAL A 27 -5.26 6.40 3.86
N ARG A 28 -5.69 7.57 3.38
CA ARG A 28 -7.02 7.75 2.79
C ARG A 28 -6.89 7.88 1.28
N ILE A 29 -7.66 7.09 0.55
CA ILE A 29 -7.70 7.06 -0.91
C ILE A 29 -9.09 7.49 -1.36
N GLY A 30 -9.19 8.54 -2.17
CA GLY A 30 -10.39 8.92 -2.89
C GLY A 30 -10.26 8.53 -4.36
N LEU A 31 -11.18 7.76 -4.90
CA LEU A 31 -11.18 7.40 -6.32
C LEU A 31 -12.47 7.92 -6.98
N THR A 32 -12.30 8.79 -7.97
CA THR A 32 -13.41 9.43 -8.70
C THR A 32 -13.41 8.96 -10.14
N LEU A 33 -14.50 8.34 -10.60
CA LEU A 33 -14.74 7.96 -11.99
C LEU A 33 -15.23 9.17 -12.79
N HIS A 34 -14.61 9.42 -13.94
CA HIS A 34 -15.00 10.47 -14.90
C HIS A 34 -15.86 9.88 -16.03
N ALA A 35 -16.97 9.27 -15.64
CA ALA A 35 -17.96 8.73 -16.55
C ALA A 35 -19.37 8.88 -15.94
N ARG A 36 -20.41 8.55 -16.71
CA ARG A 36 -21.78 8.60 -16.19
C ARG A 36 -21.91 7.71 -14.95
N LYS A 37 -22.64 8.20 -13.93
CA LYS A 37 -23.02 7.40 -12.76
C LYS A 37 -23.78 6.15 -13.21
N SER A 38 -23.82 5.14 -12.34
CA SER A 38 -24.43 3.82 -12.54
C SER A 38 -23.78 2.93 -13.60
N LEU A 39 -22.61 3.29 -14.15
CA LEU A 39 -21.82 2.34 -14.94
C LEU A 39 -21.31 1.21 -14.03
N PRO A 40 -21.31 -0.05 -14.50
CA PRO A 40 -20.80 -1.20 -13.74
C PRO A 40 -19.26 -1.23 -13.79
N VAL A 41 -18.62 -0.14 -13.38
CA VAL A 41 -17.16 -0.08 -13.26
C VAL A 41 -16.75 -0.64 -11.91
N ILE A 42 -15.90 -1.65 -11.95
CA ILE A 42 -15.29 -2.26 -10.76
C ILE A 42 -13.91 -1.65 -10.58
N ALA A 43 -13.61 -1.20 -9.36
CA ALA A 43 -12.29 -0.79 -8.93
C ALA A 43 -11.70 -1.84 -7.99
N ARG A 44 -10.49 -2.28 -8.29
CA ARG A 44 -9.63 -3.05 -7.37
C ARG A 44 -8.46 -2.17 -6.96
N ILE A 45 -8.26 -2.02 -5.66
CA ILE A 45 -7.24 -1.16 -5.07
C ILE A 45 -6.48 -1.98 -4.05
N ALA A 46 -5.15 -1.93 -4.07
CA ALA A 46 -4.31 -2.42 -3.00
C ALA A 46 -3.34 -1.35 -2.54
N LEU A 47 -3.19 -1.19 -1.23
CA LEU A 47 -2.11 -0.42 -0.62
C LEU A 47 -0.96 -1.37 -0.30
N ILE A 48 0.24 -1.02 -0.76
CA ILE A 48 1.41 -1.88 -0.74
C ILE A 48 2.57 -1.17 -0.02
N ASP A 49 3.23 -1.86 0.91
CA ASP A 49 4.61 -1.57 1.33
C ASP A 49 5.57 -2.14 0.28
N PHE A 50 6.00 -1.27 -0.63
CA PHE A 50 6.83 -1.60 -1.77
C PHE A 50 8.27 -1.96 -1.41
N ARG A 51 8.67 -1.90 -0.13
CA ARG A 51 9.99 -2.35 0.31
C ARG A 51 10.07 -3.88 0.38
N LEU A 52 8.93 -4.54 0.57
CA LEU A 52 8.84 -5.98 0.78
C LEU A 52 8.81 -6.74 -0.55
N LYS A 53 9.51 -7.87 -0.61
CA LYS A 53 9.73 -8.61 -1.87
C LYS A 53 8.53 -9.48 -2.26
N PHE A 54 7.86 -10.05 -1.27
CA PHE A 54 6.73 -10.96 -1.48
C PHE A 54 5.43 -10.19 -1.40
N TYR A 55 4.54 -10.42 -2.37
CA TYR A 55 3.33 -9.61 -2.49
C TYR A 55 2.43 -9.74 -1.27
N GLN A 56 2.32 -10.93 -0.69
CA GLN A 56 1.49 -11.19 0.50
C GLN A 56 1.93 -10.35 1.70
N GLN A 57 3.23 -10.22 1.93
CA GLN A 57 3.79 -9.40 3.02
C GLN A 57 3.71 -7.91 2.69
N ALA A 58 3.91 -7.56 1.42
CA ALA A 58 3.83 -6.18 0.93
C ALA A 58 2.40 -5.63 0.99
N CYS A 59 1.38 -6.47 0.85
CA CYS A 59 -0.01 -6.04 0.77
C CYS A 59 -0.58 -5.65 2.14
N ILE A 60 -0.68 -4.35 2.40
CA ILE A 60 -1.26 -3.79 3.63
C ILE A 60 -2.78 -3.98 3.66
N GLY A 61 -3.44 -3.82 2.51
CA GLY A 61 -4.88 -3.99 2.42
C GLY A 61 -5.41 -3.88 1.00
N THR A 62 -6.42 -4.68 0.69
CA THR A 62 -7.08 -4.71 -0.62
C THR A 62 -8.56 -4.38 -0.52
N VAL A 63 -9.06 -3.63 -1.49
CA VAL A 63 -10.47 -3.27 -1.62
C VAL A 63 -10.94 -3.57 -3.04
N GLN A 64 -12.04 -4.29 -3.15
CA GLN A 64 -12.81 -4.38 -4.38
C GLN A 64 -14.17 -3.69 -4.17
N THR A 65 -14.53 -2.78 -5.08
CA THR A 65 -15.80 -2.05 -5.00
C THR A 65 -16.26 -1.58 -6.38
N THR A 66 -17.46 -1.01 -6.46
CA THR A 66 -18.00 -0.41 -7.68
C THR A 66 -17.96 1.10 -7.62
N LEU A 67 -17.80 1.75 -8.77
CA LEU A 67 -17.80 3.22 -8.90
C LEU A 67 -19.15 3.75 -9.39
N ASN A 68 -20.23 3.05 -9.08
CA ASN A 68 -21.60 3.40 -9.50
C ASN A 68 -22.05 4.79 -9.01
N ALA A 69 -21.63 5.19 -7.80
CA ALA A 69 -21.89 6.51 -7.21
C ALA A 69 -20.94 7.60 -7.75
N GLY A 70 -19.97 7.24 -8.58
CA GLY A 70 -18.94 8.11 -9.15
C GLY A 70 -17.68 8.18 -8.28
N THR A 71 -17.81 8.42 -6.97
CA THR A 71 -16.64 8.54 -6.06
C THR A 71 -16.74 7.58 -4.89
N ILE A 72 -15.60 7.00 -4.51
CA ILE A 72 -15.43 6.22 -3.27
C ILE A 72 -14.32 6.83 -2.43
N PHE A 73 -14.43 6.66 -1.11
CA PHE A 73 -13.33 6.92 -0.18
C PHE A 73 -13.02 5.67 0.62
N ILE A 74 -11.73 5.35 0.71
CA ILE A 74 -11.21 4.20 1.44
C ILE A 74 -10.24 4.76 2.47
N THR A 75 -10.34 4.30 3.72
CA THR A 75 -9.39 4.61 4.77
C THR A 75 -8.72 3.31 5.21
N LEU A 76 -7.40 3.25 5.10
CA LEU A 76 -6.57 2.12 5.50
C LEU A 76 -5.63 2.59 6.62
N PHE A 77 -5.30 1.67 7.51
CA PHE A 77 -4.45 1.93 8.67
C PHE A 77 -3.19 1.05 8.56
N PRO A 78 -2.11 1.52 7.92
CA PRO A 78 -0.90 0.73 7.78
C PRO A 78 -0.30 0.34 9.13
N ASN A 79 -0.28 1.28 10.08
CA ASN A 79 0.15 1.09 11.47
C ASN A 79 1.52 0.41 11.62
N PHE A 80 2.53 0.87 10.88
CA PHE A 80 3.89 0.40 11.03
C PHE A 80 4.91 1.54 11.00
N ASN A 81 6.08 1.24 11.55
CA ASN A 81 7.20 2.15 11.66
C ASN A 81 8.22 1.93 10.55
N VAL A 82 8.82 3.01 10.05
CA VAL A 82 9.96 2.98 9.13
C VAL A 82 11.05 3.88 9.65
N SER A 83 12.29 3.38 9.67
CA SER A 83 13.44 4.20 10.03
C SER A 83 13.61 5.36 9.04
N LEU A 84 13.91 6.56 9.55
CA LEU A 84 14.25 7.69 8.69
C LEU A 84 15.56 7.47 7.91
N GLN A 85 16.40 6.54 8.34
CA GLN A 85 17.62 6.14 7.65
C GLN A 85 17.38 5.10 6.54
N ASP A 86 16.18 4.54 6.44
CA ASP A 86 15.84 3.58 5.39
C ASP A 86 15.94 4.28 4.01
N PRO A 87 16.83 3.82 3.11
CA PRO A 87 16.99 4.44 1.79
C PRO A 87 15.73 4.33 0.91
N ASN A 88 14.79 3.44 1.27
CA ASN A 88 13.54 3.23 0.57
C ASN A 88 12.33 3.87 1.27
N LEU A 89 12.51 4.66 2.33
CA LEU A 89 11.42 5.35 3.06
C LEU A 89 10.43 6.07 2.13
N LEU A 90 10.96 6.84 1.17
CA LEU A 90 10.14 7.62 0.24
C LEU A 90 9.45 6.77 -0.83
N LYS A 91 9.85 5.50 -0.96
CA LYS A 91 9.30 4.53 -1.91
C LYS A 91 8.33 3.55 -1.23
N THR A 92 8.16 3.63 0.09
CA THR A 92 7.41 2.67 0.91
C THR A 92 5.98 2.49 0.44
N LEU A 93 5.17 3.54 0.41
CA LEU A 93 3.74 3.39 0.15
C LEU A 93 3.41 3.56 -1.34
N LYS A 94 2.83 2.51 -1.93
CA LYS A 94 2.27 2.57 -3.28
C LYS A 94 0.87 2.03 -3.34
N VAL A 95 0.08 2.56 -4.28
CA VAL A 95 -1.24 2.04 -4.62
C VAL A 95 -1.16 1.27 -5.94
N GLN A 96 -1.68 0.05 -5.93
CA GLN A 96 -2.00 -0.70 -7.13
C GLN A 96 -3.50 -0.53 -7.43
N LEU A 97 -3.81 -0.10 -8.65
CA LEU A 97 -5.16 0.21 -9.09
C LEU A 97 -5.46 -0.54 -10.39
N GLN A 98 -6.62 -1.17 -10.45
CA GLN A 98 -7.21 -1.69 -11.69
C GLN A 98 -8.67 -1.26 -11.79
N LEU A 99 -9.05 -0.78 -12.97
CA LEU A 99 -10.43 -0.50 -13.33
C LEU A 99 -10.90 -1.51 -14.37
N VAL A 100 -12.04 -2.13 -14.13
CA VAL A 100 -12.69 -3.08 -15.06
C VAL A 100 -14.02 -2.49 -15.49
N GLY A 101 -14.29 -2.47 -16.79
CA GLY A 101 -15.51 -1.88 -17.37
C GLY A 101 -15.42 -0.38 -17.67
N ALA A 102 -14.26 0.24 -17.48
CA ALA A 102 -13.99 1.64 -17.83
C ALA A 102 -13.41 1.77 -19.25
N SER A 103 -14.07 1.18 -20.25
CA SER A 103 -13.63 1.24 -21.66
C SER A 103 -13.85 2.65 -22.23
N MET A 104 -12.80 3.46 -22.26
CA MET A 104 -12.84 4.81 -22.78
C MET A 104 -12.10 4.95 -24.11
N GLN A 105 -12.42 6.02 -24.84
CA GLN A 105 -11.66 6.45 -26.01
C GLN A 105 -10.23 6.81 -25.61
N GLU A 106 -9.32 6.69 -26.58
CA GLU A 106 -7.90 7.02 -26.39
C GLU A 106 -7.73 8.43 -25.79
N LYS A 107 -6.75 8.60 -24.88
CA LYS A 107 -6.45 9.85 -24.15
C LYS A 107 -7.53 10.35 -23.18
N SER A 108 -8.66 9.68 -23.05
CA SER A 108 -9.66 10.02 -22.04
C SER A 108 -9.15 9.67 -20.64
N VAL A 109 -9.40 10.55 -19.68
CA VAL A 109 -9.07 10.29 -18.27
C VAL A 109 -10.22 9.51 -17.64
N ALA A 110 -9.98 8.25 -17.27
CA ALA A 110 -11.02 7.39 -16.67
C ALA A 110 -11.35 7.71 -15.23
N ALA A 111 -10.34 8.00 -14.43
CA ALA A 111 -10.53 8.29 -13.03
C ALA A 111 -9.40 9.15 -12.47
N THR A 112 -9.68 9.85 -11.38
CA THR A 112 -8.67 10.53 -10.57
C THR A 112 -8.56 9.86 -9.21
N LEU A 113 -7.32 9.57 -8.81
CA LEU A 113 -6.99 9.09 -7.48
C LEU A 113 -6.43 10.24 -6.64
N HIS A 114 -7.13 10.57 -5.55
CA HIS A 114 -6.69 11.46 -4.49
C HIS A 114 -6.16 10.63 -3.34
N HIS A 115 -5.13 11.11 -2.65
CA HIS A 115 -4.62 10.45 -1.47
C HIS A 115 -4.29 11.44 -0.36
N GLN A 116 -4.39 10.97 0.87
CA GLN A 116 -3.92 11.65 2.07
C GLN A 116 -3.17 10.63 2.93
N ILE A 117 -2.04 11.06 3.49
CA ILE A 117 -1.23 10.24 4.39
C ILE A 117 -1.14 10.97 5.72
N VAL A 118 -1.44 10.28 6.80
CA VAL A 118 -1.20 10.76 8.17
C VAL A 118 -0.07 9.93 8.75
N TYR A 119 1.00 10.62 9.14
CA TYR A 119 2.18 10.02 9.75
C TYR A 119 2.53 10.73 11.06
N ARG A 120 3.27 10.04 11.92
CA ARG A 120 3.86 10.60 13.15
C ARG A 120 5.37 10.43 13.10
N ILE A 121 6.12 11.47 13.47
CA ILE A 121 7.57 11.38 13.68
C ILE A 121 7.83 10.92 15.11
N GLN A 122 8.85 10.09 15.29
CA GLN A 122 9.19 9.51 16.60
C GLN A 122 10.70 9.49 16.79
N ASP A 123 11.14 9.74 18.03
CA ASP A 123 12.53 9.65 18.49
C ASP A 123 12.92 8.21 18.86
N HIS A 124 11.94 7.33 19.10
CA HIS A 124 12.08 5.89 19.27
C HIS A 124 10.94 5.13 18.57
N ALA A 125 11.17 3.88 18.16
CA ALA A 125 10.10 3.04 17.61
C ALA A 125 9.15 2.63 18.74
N LEU A 126 7.93 3.18 18.74
CA LEU A 126 6.84 2.67 19.57
C LEU A 126 6.00 1.74 18.70
N ASP A 127 6.20 0.43 18.86
CA ASP A 127 5.35 -0.57 18.22
C ASP A 127 4.12 -0.82 19.08
N LEU A 128 2.94 -0.71 18.45
CA LEU A 128 1.73 -1.32 18.98
C LEU A 128 1.86 -2.82 18.71
N VAL A 129 1.77 -3.67 19.74
CA VAL A 129 1.80 -5.12 19.57
C VAL A 129 0.67 -5.54 18.63
N LEU A 130 1.02 -5.88 17.40
CA LEU A 130 0.09 -6.47 16.43
C LEU A 130 0.14 -8.00 16.60
N PRO A 131 -1.00 -8.71 16.50
CA PRO A 131 -0.98 -10.17 16.47
C PRO A 131 -0.13 -10.65 15.29
N SER A 132 0.84 -11.51 15.57
CA SER A 132 1.75 -12.09 14.57
C SER A 132 0.96 -12.97 13.59
N SER A 133 0.66 -12.45 12.41
CA SER A 133 -0.01 -13.18 11.35
C SER A 133 0.57 -12.75 10.01
N ASP A 134 0.96 -13.73 9.18
CA ASP A 134 1.43 -13.54 7.80
C ASP A 134 0.27 -13.30 6.81
N GLU A 135 -0.95 -13.10 7.32
CA GLU A 135 -2.16 -13.02 6.52
C GLU A 135 -2.50 -11.59 6.08
N ALA A 136 -2.92 -11.47 4.82
CA ALA A 136 -3.25 -10.17 4.23
C ALA A 136 -4.63 -9.68 4.68
N LEU A 137 -4.84 -8.37 4.77
CA LEU A 137 -6.17 -7.80 5.08
C LEU A 137 -7.01 -7.65 3.81
N TYR A 138 -8.24 -8.17 3.85
CA TYR A 138 -9.20 -8.11 2.73
C TYR A 138 -10.49 -7.42 3.12
N PHE A 139 -11.00 -6.61 2.19
CA PHE A 139 -12.28 -5.93 2.28
C PHE A 139 -13.11 -6.16 1.02
N GLU A 140 -14.33 -6.67 1.22
CA GLU A 140 -15.35 -6.81 0.19
C GLU A 140 -16.54 -5.91 0.51
N VAL A 141 -16.72 -4.86 -0.29
CA VAL A 141 -17.84 -3.94 -0.15
C VAL A 141 -18.92 -4.32 -1.16
N THR A 142 -19.87 -5.16 -0.76
CA THR A 142 -21.10 -5.42 -1.52
C THR A 142 -22.10 -4.31 -1.22
N SER A 143 -22.50 -3.55 -2.24
CA SER A 143 -23.43 -2.41 -2.12
C SER A 143 -24.88 -2.85 -1.85
N ALA A 144 -25.11 -3.52 -0.72
CA ALA A 144 -26.45 -3.97 -0.31
C ALA A 144 -27.16 -2.98 0.63
N SER A 145 -26.48 -1.94 1.12
CA SER A 145 -27.10 -0.89 1.93
C SER A 145 -26.91 0.47 1.27
N GLN A 146 -28.01 1.22 1.19
CA GLN A 146 -28.09 2.59 0.65
C GLN A 146 -27.37 3.64 1.52
N ALA A 147 -26.40 3.23 2.34
CA ALA A 147 -25.62 4.14 3.18
C ALA A 147 -24.37 4.59 2.41
N PRO A 148 -24.15 5.91 2.22
CA PRO A 148 -22.97 6.42 1.52
C PRO A 148 -21.64 6.13 2.26
N ASN A 149 -21.72 5.75 3.54
CA ASN A 149 -20.57 5.51 4.42
C ASN A 149 -20.74 4.15 5.12
N SER A 150 -20.09 3.09 4.64
CA SER A 150 -20.00 1.81 5.36
C SER A 150 -18.65 1.72 6.08
N ILE A 151 -18.66 1.56 7.41
CA ILE A 151 -17.45 1.20 8.17
C ILE A 151 -17.37 -0.33 8.15
N GLN A 152 -16.34 -0.88 7.50
CA GLN A 152 -16.06 -2.31 7.51
C GLN A 152 -14.76 -2.58 8.26
N ILE A 153 -14.73 -3.65 9.05
CA ILE A 153 -13.53 -4.10 9.76
C ILE A 153 -12.82 -5.12 8.85
N PRO A 154 -11.52 -4.95 8.56
CA PRO A 154 -10.79 -5.92 7.75
C PRO A 154 -10.73 -7.28 8.42
N ARG A 155 -10.83 -8.35 7.62
CA ARG A 155 -10.49 -9.71 8.03
C ARG A 155 -9.15 -10.10 7.42
N GLN A 156 -8.36 -10.86 8.18
CA GLN A 156 -7.18 -11.55 7.67
C GLN A 156 -7.57 -12.71 6.76
N ILE A 157 -6.90 -12.85 5.62
CA ILE A 157 -7.14 -13.89 4.62
C ILE A 157 -5.86 -14.64 4.25
N SER A 158 -6.00 -15.94 3.97
CA SER A 158 -4.90 -16.81 3.58
C SER A 158 -4.30 -16.41 2.24
N ARG A 159 -3.08 -16.87 1.94
CA ARG A 159 -2.47 -16.71 0.61
C ARG A 159 -3.35 -17.28 -0.49
N GLU A 160 -3.91 -18.46 -0.28
CA GLU A 160 -4.78 -19.15 -1.23
C GLU A 160 -6.04 -18.32 -1.49
N GLU A 161 -6.65 -17.78 -0.42
CA GLU A 161 -7.79 -16.88 -0.53
C GLU A 161 -7.41 -15.59 -1.27
N LEU A 162 -6.24 -15.01 -0.98
CA LEU A 162 -5.72 -13.82 -1.66
C LEU A 162 -5.57 -14.04 -3.17
N LEU A 163 -5.02 -15.20 -3.56
CA LEU A 163 -4.87 -15.61 -4.96
C LEU A 163 -6.20 -15.85 -5.67
N CYS A 164 -7.22 -16.35 -4.97
CA CYS A 164 -8.56 -16.50 -5.53
C CYS A 164 -9.29 -15.17 -5.75
N ARG A 165 -8.98 -14.14 -4.95
CA ARG A 165 -9.69 -12.85 -4.97
C ARG A 165 -9.02 -11.80 -5.84
N LEU A 166 -7.70 -11.83 -5.95
CA LEU A 166 -6.93 -10.89 -6.75
C LEU A 166 -6.56 -11.46 -8.12
N PRO A 167 -6.35 -10.62 -9.14
CA PRO A 167 -5.76 -11.09 -10.39
C PRO A 167 -4.39 -11.72 -10.12
N GLU A 168 -4.16 -12.94 -10.58
CA GLU A 168 -2.86 -13.64 -10.45
C GLU A 168 -1.70 -12.79 -11.01
N SER A 169 -1.99 -11.98 -12.04
CA SER A 169 -1.04 -11.04 -12.63
C SER A 169 -0.52 -9.99 -11.64
N TRP A 170 -1.26 -9.64 -10.59
CA TRP A 170 -0.80 -8.71 -9.57
C TRP A 170 0.34 -9.31 -8.74
N VAL A 171 0.15 -10.52 -8.25
CA VAL A 171 1.14 -11.24 -7.43
C VAL A 171 2.37 -11.57 -8.27
N THR A 172 2.16 -12.23 -9.40
CA THR A 172 3.28 -12.72 -10.24
C THR A 172 4.09 -11.59 -10.85
N SER A 173 3.47 -10.50 -11.31
CA SER A 173 4.22 -9.37 -11.90
C SER A 173 4.97 -8.59 -10.84
N TYR A 174 4.41 -8.45 -9.64
CA TYR A 174 5.09 -7.79 -8.53
C TYR A 174 6.35 -8.55 -8.11
N GLU A 175 6.25 -9.85 -7.90
CA GLU A 175 7.37 -10.67 -7.46
C GLU A 175 8.46 -10.75 -8.55
N LYS A 176 8.07 -10.88 -9.82
CA LYS A 176 9.00 -10.83 -10.96
C LYS A 176 9.74 -9.50 -11.06
N LEU A 177 9.06 -8.37 -10.84
CA LEU A 177 9.68 -7.05 -10.83
C LEU A 177 10.80 -6.95 -9.79
N HIS A 178 10.59 -7.52 -8.59
CA HIS A 178 11.57 -7.53 -7.52
C HIS A 178 12.70 -8.55 -7.75
N GLN A 179 12.47 -9.62 -8.51
CA GLN A 179 13.51 -10.53 -8.98
C GLN A 179 14.40 -9.89 -10.05
N ALA A 180 13.80 -9.17 -11.02
CA ALA A 180 14.54 -8.53 -12.11
C ALA A 180 15.44 -7.36 -11.66
N THR A 181 15.15 -6.76 -10.49
CA THR A 181 15.96 -5.68 -9.91
C THR A 181 17.24 -6.21 -9.24
N GLN A 182 17.47 -7.53 -9.24
CA GLN A 182 18.70 -8.16 -8.77
C GLN A 182 19.83 -8.01 -9.81
N SER A 183 20.54 -6.89 -9.80
CA SER A 183 21.97 -6.95 -10.18
C SER A 183 22.70 -7.79 -9.12
N PRO A 184 23.56 -8.76 -9.49
CA PRO A 184 24.22 -9.62 -8.51
C PRO A 184 25.20 -8.78 -7.69
N ILE A 185 24.81 -8.43 -6.47
CA ILE A 185 25.74 -7.88 -5.49
C ILE A 185 26.56 -9.08 -5.01
N GLN A 186 27.81 -9.18 -5.48
CA GLN A 186 28.79 -10.08 -4.88
C GLN A 186 28.90 -9.69 -3.40
N SER A 187 28.50 -10.61 -2.53
CA SER A 187 28.78 -10.56 -1.10
C SER A 187 30.30 -10.56 -0.92
N SER A 188 30.92 -9.40 -0.71
CA SER A 188 32.25 -9.37 -0.09
C SER A 188 32.11 -9.85 1.35
N GLU A 189 32.89 -10.87 1.69
CA GLU A 189 32.87 -11.66 2.92
C GLU A 189 32.70 -10.82 4.19
N VAL A 190 31.85 -11.30 5.10
CA VAL A 190 31.70 -10.75 6.45
C VAL A 190 32.92 -11.19 7.27
N SER A 191 33.82 -10.25 7.57
CA SER A 191 34.90 -10.46 8.54
C SER A 191 34.42 -10.10 9.94
N PHE A 192 34.24 -11.10 10.80
CA PHE A 192 34.06 -10.89 12.23
C PHE A 192 35.44 -10.67 12.87
N HIS A 193 35.61 -9.59 13.63
CA HIS A 193 36.75 -9.41 14.52
C HIS A 193 36.24 -9.36 15.95
N SER A 194 36.57 -10.40 16.72
CA SER A 194 36.40 -10.39 18.18
C SER A 194 37.43 -9.43 18.76
N ARG A 195 36.98 -8.40 19.47
CA ARG A 195 37.85 -7.66 20.40
C ARG A 195 37.99 -8.50 21.66
N ASN A 196 39.17 -9.04 21.89
CA ASN A 196 39.59 -9.38 23.25
C ASN A 196 40.03 -8.07 23.90
N ASP A 197 39.41 -7.73 25.02
CA ASP A 197 40.04 -7.24 26.26
C ASP A 197 39.01 -7.28 27.38
#